data_AF-A0A9D0XV00-F1
#
_entry.id   AF-A0A9D0XV00-F1
#
_cell.length_a   1.000
_cell.length_b   1.000
_cell.length_c   1.000
_cell.angle_alpha   90.00
_cell.angle_beta   90.00
_cell.angle_gamma   90.00
#
_symmetry.space_group_name_H-M   'P 1'
#
loop_
_entity.id
_entity.type
_entity.pdbx_description
1 polymer ?
#
loop_
_entity_poly.entity_id
_entity_poly.type
_entity_poly.pdbx_seq_one_letter_code
_entity_poly.pdbx_strand_id
1 'polypeptide(L)'
;MYSHSLKLKADYIKQFEYLLSKVVNECDPNTFYWPSSASSSGCFDAPNDENRGDVHYWDVWHGLKPFTDYRKYYFRFCSEFGFQSFPQLKTIESFTLPEDRNIFSRVMESHQKNGSANGRILSYISDYYLYPKDFRALIYISGASG
;
A
#
# COMPACT_ATOMS: atom_id res chain seq x y z
N MET A 1 21.20 -10.79 8.28
CA MET A 1 20.73 -9.42 7.98
C MET A 1 21.91 -8.59 7.54
N TYR A 2 21.96 -8.17 6.27
CA TYR A 2 23.00 -7.24 5.82
C TYR A 2 22.68 -5.85 6.39
N SER A 3 23.54 -5.31 7.26
CA SER A 3 23.38 -3.93 7.71
C SER A 3 23.72 -3.00 6.53
N HIS A 4 22.81 -2.10 6.19
CA HIS A 4 23.07 -1.05 5.20
C HIS A 4 24.36 -0.28 5.55
N SER A 5 25.12 0.09 4.51
CA SER A 5 26.36 0.86 4.66
C SER A 5 26.13 2.12 5.50
N LEU A 6 27.04 2.40 6.45
CA LEU A 6 27.02 3.61 7.27
C LEU A 6 27.00 4.87 6.41
N LYS A 7 27.69 4.84 5.26
CA LYS A 7 27.68 5.95 4.30
C LYS A 7 26.27 6.22 3.76
N LEU A 8 25.54 5.17 3.36
CA LEU A 8 24.17 5.31 2.84
C LEU A 8 23.21 5.85 3.89
N LYS A 9 23.34 5.40 5.15
CA LYS A 9 22.54 5.93 6.26
C LYS A 9 22.85 7.41 6.53
N ALA A 10 24.13 7.78 6.51
CA ALA A 10 24.54 9.17 6.68
C ALA A 10 24.03 10.07 5.54
N ASP A 11 24.11 9.61 4.29
CA ASP A 11 23.60 10.32 3.13
C ASP A 11 22.08 10.50 3.21
N TYR A 12 21.35 9.47 3.65
CA TYR A 12 19.90 9.55 3.89
C TYR A 12 19.55 10.61 4.93
N ILE A 13 20.18 10.56 6.11
CA ILE A 13 19.94 11.56 7.18
C ILE A 13 20.29 12.97 6.68
N LYS A 14 21.41 13.12 5.98
CA LYS A 14 21.83 14.40 5.41
C LYS A 14 20.81 14.95 4.42
N GLN A 15 20.23 14.11 3.58
CA GLN A 15 19.24 14.54 2.60
C GLN A 15 17.90 14.87 3.25
N PHE A 16 17.31 13.92 3.97
CA PHE A 16 15.93 14.01 4.44
C PHE A 16 15.80 14.79 5.75
N GLU A 17 16.69 14.61 6.71
CA GLU A 17 16.55 15.27 8.02
C GLU A 17 17.25 16.63 8.10
N TYR A 18 18.28 16.86 7.27
CA TYR A 18 19.04 18.11 7.26
C TYR A 18 18.72 19.01 6.07
N LEU A 19 19.01 18.56 4.83
CA LEU A 19 18.92 19.43 3.66
C LEU A 19 17.48 19.84 3.36
N LEU A 20 16.56 18.87 3.23
CA LEU A 20 15.17 19.15 2.91
C LEU A 20 14.46 19.93 4.03
N SER A 21 14.71 19.56 5.29
CA SER A 21 14.19 20.28 6.46
C SER A 21 14.57 21.78 6.43
N LYS A 22 15.83 22.09 6.10
CA LYS A 22 16.29 23.48 5.96
C LYS A 22 15.62 24.22 4.80
N VAL A 23 15.54 23.59 3.63
CA VAL A 23 14.91 24.20 2.45
C VAL A 23 13.43 24.48 2.72
N VAL A 24 12.71 23.58 3.39
CA VAL A 24 11.32 23.80 3.78
C VAL A 24 11.22 24.96 4.75
N ASN A 25 12.06 25.02 5.79
CA ASN A 25 12.03 26.12 6.75
C ASN A 25 12.39 27.49 6.11
N GLU A 26 13.25 27.51 5.10
CA GLU A 26 13.58 28.74 4.35
C GLU A 26 12.42 29.19 3.45
N CYS A 27 11.71 28.25 2.81
CA CYS A 27 10.64 28.56 1.85
C CYS A 27 9.25 28.74 2.51
N ASP A 28 8.95 27.95 3.53
CA ASP A 28 7.69 27.89 4.25
C ASP A 28 7.91 27.49 5.72
N PRO A 29 8.31 28.45 6.59
CA PRO A 29 8.60 28.18 8.00
C PRO A 29 7.37 27.83 8.85
N ASN A 30 6.15 28.01 8.32
CA ASN A 30 4.92 27.81 9.09
C ASN A 30 4.37 26.38 8.98
N THR A 31 4.79 25.62 7.96
CA THR A 31 4.34 24.24 7.75
C THR A 31 5.32 23.25 8.40
N PHE A 32 4.79 22.30 9.16
CA PHE A 32 5.57 21.24 9.76
C PHE A 32 6.20 20.31 8.70
N TYR A 33 7.49 20.00 8.86
CA TYR A 33 8.21 19.07 8.01
C TYR A 33 8.36 17.69 8.67
N TRP A 34 7.94 16.63 7.98
CA TRP A 34 8.10 15.24 8.40
C TRP A 34 9.13 14.54 7.51
N PRO A 35 10.23 13.99 8.06
CA PRO A 35 11.39 13.58 7.25
C PRO A 35 11.17 12.30 6.44
N SER A 36 10.25 11.43 6.86
CA SER A 36 9.92 10.18 6.17
C SER A 36 8.59 9.64 6.69
N SER A 37 7.94 8.76 5.93
CA SER A 37 6.73 8.04 6.32
C SER A 37 6.88 6.59 5.86
N ALA A 38 6.72 5.57 6.70
CA ALA A 38 6.55 5.61 8.16
C ALA A 38 7.82 6.08 8.90
N SER A 39 7.67 6.87 9.96
CA SER A 39 8.77 7.34 10.81
C SER A 39 8.33 7.50 12.26
N SER A 40 9.29 7.38 13.18
CA SER A 40 9.05 7.54 14.62
C SER A 40 9.83 8.71 15.21
N SER A 41 10.14 9.73 14.38
CA SER A 41 10.97 10.93 14.64
C SER A 41 12.36 10.95 13.97
N GLY A 42 12.61 10.10 12.96
CA GLY A 42 13.84 10.11 12.16
C GLY A 42 14.96 9.21 12.70
N CYS A 43 16.17 9.39 12.17
CA CYS A 43 17.41 8.69 12.54
C CYS A 43 17.35 7.15 12.45
N PHE A 44 16.40 6.61 11.69
CA PHE A 44 16.08 5.18 11.68
C PHE A 44 15.70 4.62 13.08
N ASP A 45 15.29 5.48 14.02
CA ASP A 45 14.81 5.05 15.33
C ASP A 45 13.43 4.40 15.16
N ALA A 46 13.39 3.07 15.31
CA ALA A 46 12.19 2.23 15.24
C ALA A 46 11.14 2.71 14.22
N PRO A 47 11.46 2.84 12.92
CA PRO A 47 10.46 3.27 11.94
C PRO A 47 9.28 2.29 11.96
N ASN A 48 8.06 2.80 11.81
CA ASN A 48 6.82 2.02 11.92
C ASN A 48 6.46 1.61 13.36
N ASP A 49 6.90 2.37 14.38
CA ASP A 49 6.53 2.12 15.79
C ASP A 49 5.05 2.39 16.02
N GLU A 50 4.36 1.48 16.71
CA GLU A 50 2.92 1.59 16.91
C GLU A 50 2.52 2.75 17.85
N ASN A 51 3.45 3.17 18.73
CA ASN A 51 3.23 4.12 19.81
C ASN A 51 3.84 5.50 19.54
N ARG A 52 4.58 5.67 18.43
CA ARG A 52 5.26 6.94 18.06
C ARG A 52 5.20 7.19 16.55
N GLY A 53 4.91 8.43 16.16
CA GLY A 53 4.93 8.83 14.76
C GLY A 53 3.83 8.16 13.94
N ASP A 54 4.17 7.75 12.71
CA ASP A 54 3.22 7.19 11.75
C ASP A 54 3.58 5.77 11.29
N VAL A 55 2.54 5.02 10.90
CA VAL A 55 2.62 3.59 10.57
C VAL A 55 2.07 3.30 9.17
N HIS A 56 2.82 2.47 8.44
CA HIS A 56 2.43 1.79 7.21
C HIS A 56 2.07 0.34 7.54
N TYR A 57 0.77 0.07 7.68
CA TYR A 57 0.28 -1.25 8.05
C TYR A 57 -0.27 -2.00 6.83
N TRP A 58 0.63 -2.75 6.20
CA TRP A 58 0.35 -3.52 4.99
C TRP A 58 0.17 -5.02 5.23
N ASP A 59 0.19 -5.49 6.47
CA ASP A 59 0.09 -6.92 6.81
C ASP A 59 -1.23 -7.56 6.38
N VAL A 60 -2.32 -6.79 6.34
CA VAL A 60 -3.57 -7.26 5.73
C VAL A 60 -3.27 -7.56 4.26
N TRP A 61 -3.09 -6.56 3.41
CA TRP A 61 -2.93 -6.83 1.98
C TRP A 61 -1.68 -7.63 1.58
N HIS A 62 -0.48 -7.19 1.97
CA HIS A 62 0.77 -7.85 1.58
C HIS A 62 1.07 -9.11 2.39
N GLY A 63 0.65 -9.13 3.66
CA GLY A 63 0.83 -10.27 4.57
C GLY A 63 -0.30 -11.29 4.57
N LEU A 64 -1.36 -11.08 3.77
CA LEU A 64 -2.55 -11.93 3.69
C LEU A 64 -3.28 -12.11 5.03
N LYS A 65 -3.16 -11.14 5.95
CA LYS A 65 -3.90 -11.21 7.22
C LYS A 65 -5.39 -10.87 7.01
N PRO A 66 -6.30 -11.46 7.79
CA PRO A 66 -7.72 -11.15 7.69
C PRO A 66 -8.01 -9.66 8.00
N PHE A 67 -9.10 -9.10 7.46
CA PHE A 67 -9.47 -7.70 7.71
C PHE A 67 -9.65 -7.37 9.19
N THR A 68 -10.03 -8.37 10.00
CA THR A 68 -10.16 -8.21 11.45
C THR A 68 -8.82 -7.93 12.15
N ASP A 69 -7.68 -8.16 11.50
CA ASP A 69 -6.35 -7.84 12.06
C ASP A 69 -6.18 -6.32 12.25
N TYR A 70 -6.81 -5.48 11.42
CA TYR A 70 -6.83 -4.03 11.62
C TYR A 70 -7.32 -3.63 13.02
N ARG A 71 -8.23 -4.42 13.63
CA ARG A 71 -8.81 -4.12 14.95
C ARG A 71 -7.87 -4.40 16.12
N LYS A 72 -6.72 -5.05 15.88
CA LYS A 72 -5.74 -5.39 16.92
C LYS A 72 -4.82 -4.22 17.26
N TYR A 73 -4.76 -3.21 16.41
CA TYR A 73 -3.78 -2.14 16.51
C TYR A 73 -4.45 -0.79 16.78
N TYR A 74 -3.77 0.03 17.58
CA TYR A 74 -4.18 1.39 17.93
C TYR A 74 -3.03 2.36 17.62
N PHE A 75 -2.64 2.40 16.35
CA PHE A 75 -1.54 3.26 15.89
C PHE A 75 -1.81 4.73 16.21
N ARG A 76 -0.76 5.49 16.54
CA ARG A 76 -0.88 6.94 16.75
C ARG A 76 -1.38 7.65 15.50
N PHE A 77 -0.85 7.25 14.34
CA PHE A 77 -1.30 7.69 13.03
C PHE A 77 -1.02 6.57 12.02
N CYS A 78 -2.05 6.05 11.35
CA CYS A 78 -1.87 5.09 10.25
C CYS A 78 -1.87 5.87 8.93
N SER A 79 -0.68 6.17 8.42
CA SER A 79 -0.48 6.95 7.19
C SER A 79 -0.69 6.11 5.93
N GLU A 80 -0.47 4.79 6.01
CA GLU A 80 -0.77 3.87 4.93
C GLU A 80 -1.37 2.55 5.41
N PHE A 81 -2.44 2.15 4.75
CA PHE A 81 -3.04 0.83 4.79
C PHE A 81 -3.94 0.72 3.56
N GLY A 82 -4.30 -0.49 3.16
CA GLY A 82 -5.30 -0.65 2.12
C GLY A 82 -5.37 -2.05 1.57
N PHE A 83 -6.21 -2.19 0.56
CA PHE A 83 -6.51 -3.42 -0.14
C PHE A 83 -6.77 -3.10 -1.61
N GLN A 84 -6.40 -4.00 -2.52
CA GLN A 84 -6.58 -3.77 -3.96
C GLN A 84 -7.91 -4.30 -4.46
N SER A 85 -8.56 -3.55 -5.34
CA SER A 85 -9.73 -3.99 -6.11
C SER A 85 -9.51 -3.75 -7.60
N PHE A 86 -10.35 -4.39 -8.43
CA PHE A 86 -10.42 -4.03 -9.83
C PHE A 86 -11.21 -2.74 -10.02
N PRO A 87 -10.88 -1.91 -11.04
CA PRO A 87 -11.69 -0.75 -11.37
C PRO A 87 -13.06 -1.19 -11.90
N GLN A 88 -14.01 -0.25 -11.95
CA GLN A 88 -15.35 -0.52 -12.49
C GLN A 88 -15.30 -1.09 -13.91
N LEU A 89 -16.30 -1.91 -14.28
CA LEU A 89 -16.36 -2.59 -15.57
C LEU A 89 -16.14 -1.63 -16.74
N LYS A 90 -16.79 -0.46 -16.75
CA LYS A 90 -16.63 0.55 -17.81
C LYS A 90 -15.16 0.94 -18.04
N THR A 91 -14.35 1.04 -16.98
CA THR A 91 -12.92 1.32 -17.09
C THR A 91 -12.18 0.14 -17.69
N ILE A 92 -12.52 -1.09 -17.31
CA ILE A 92 -11.94 -2.31 -17.89
C ILE A 92 -12.23 -2.39 -19.39
N GLU A 93 -13.47 -2.08 -19.79
CA GLU A 93 -13.87 -2.07 -21.20
C GLU A 93 -13.13 -1.02 -22.04
N SER A 94 -12.56 0.03 -21.41
CA SER A 94 -11.77 1.04 -22.13
C SER A 94 -10.38 0.58 -22.54
N PHE A 95 -9.87 -0.51 -21.95
CA PHE A 95 -8.54 -1.06 -22.25
C PHE A 95 -8.54 -2.56 -22.64
N THR A 96 -9.70 -3.21 -22.71
CA THR A 96 -9.85 -4.64 -23.03
C THR A 96 -10.83 -4.89 -24.15
N LEU A 97 -10.51 -5.87 -25.00
CA LEU A 97 -11.52 -6.53 -25.85
C LEU A 97 -12.32 -7.55 -25.00
N PRO A 98 -13.51 -8.00 -25.44
CA PRO A 98 -14.28 -9.01 -24.71
C PRO A 98 -13.49 -10.28 -24.33
N GLU A 99 -12.63 -10.77 -25.22
CA GLU A 99 -11.78 -11.94 -25.04
C GLU A 99 -10.66 -11.75 -23.98
N ASP A 100 -10.30 -10.51 -23.69
CA ASP A 100 -9.27 -10.17 -22.70
C ASP A 100 -9.82 -10.20 -21.26
N ARG A 101 -11.13 -10.32 -21.06
CA ARG A 101 -11.83 -10.16 -19.77
C ARG A 101 -11.76 -11.41 -18.89
N ASN A 102 -10.54 -11.90 -18.71
CA ASN A 102 -10.13 -12.86 -17.70
C ASN A 102 -9.04 -12.18 -16.87
N ILE A 103 -9.12 -12.21 -15.54
CA ILE A 103 -8.18 -11.48 -14.68
C ILE A 103 -6.72 -11.93 -14.84
N PHE A 104 -6.48 -13.14 -15.36
CA PHE A 104 -5.15 -13.68 -15.69
C PHE A 104 -4.81 -13.60 -17.18
N SER A 105 -5.61 -12.91 -18.00
CA SER A 105 -5.27 -12.66 -19.39
C SER A 105 -4.02 -11.78 -19.47
N ARG A 106 -3.28 -11.88 -20.58
CA ARG A 106 -2.09 -11.04 -20.81
C ARG A 106 -2.40 -9.55 -20.69
N VAL A 107 -3.55 -9.11 -21.20
CA VAL A 107 -3.94 -7.70 -21.16
C VAL A 107 -4.27 -7.26 -19.73
N MET A 108 -5.04 -8.05 -18.96
CA MET A 108 -5.35 -7.73 -17.57
C MET A 108 -4.10 -7.75 -16.68
N GLU A 109 -3.24 -8.76 -16.81
CA GLU A 109 -1.96 -8.85 -16.09
C GLU A 109 -1.02 -7.69 -16.45
N SER A 110 -1.01 -7.22 -17.70
CA SER A 110 -0.20 -6.05 -18.06
C SER A 110 -0.65 -4.76 -17.36
N HIS A 111 -1.90 -4.70 -16.88
CA HIS A 111 -2.45 -3.61 -16.07
C HIS A 111 -2.36 -3.88 -14.55
N GLN A 112 -1.93 -5.07 -14.14
CA GLN A 112 -1.61 -5.41 -12.76
C GLN A 112 -0.12 -5.19 -12.50
N LYS A 113 0.23 -4.27 -11.58
CA LYS A 113 1.62 -3.93 -11.27
C LYS A 113 2.19 -4.66 -10.07
N ASN A 114 1.35 -5.42 -9.36
CA ASN A 114 1.75 -6.34 -8.32
C ASN A 114 1.49 -7.78 -8.79
N GLY A 115 2.55 -8.51 -9.16
CA GLY A 115 2.42 -9.83 -9.81
C GLY A 115 1.72 -10.92 -9.00
N SER A 116 1.49 -10.71 -7.70
CA SER A 116 0.73 -11.65 -6.84
C SER A 116 -0.70 -11.22 -6.57
N ALA A 117 -1.08 -9.99 -6.94
CA ALA A 117 -2.28 -9.35 -6.44
C ALA A 117 -3.58 -10.00 -6.91
N ASN A 118 -3.68 -10.42 -8.17
CA ASN A 118 -4.91 -11.05 -8.67
C ASN A 118 -5.23 -12.33 -7.87
N GLY A 119 -4.19 -13.13 -7.56
CA GLY A 119 -4.32 -14.28 -6.67
C GLY A 119 -4.73 -13.89 -5.25
N ARG A 120 -4.15 -12.83 -4.68
CA ARG A 120 -4.53 -12.33 -3.36
C ARG A 120 -5.99 -11.87 -3.32
N ILE A 121 -6.46 -11.12 -4.32
CA ILE A 121 -7.88 -10.70 -4.42
C ILE A 121 -8.79 -11.93 -4.36
N LEU A 122 -8.47 -12.98 -5.12
CA LEU A 122 -9.24 -14.22 -5.08
C LEU A 122 -9.23 -14.89 -3.70
N SER A 123 -8.09 -14.90 -2.99
CA SER A 123 -8.00 -15.42 -1.62
C SER A 123 -8.95 -14.69 -0.68
N TYR A 124 -8.93 -13.35 -0.68
CA TYR A 124 -9.84 -12.56 0.14
C TYR A 124 -11.31 -12.76 -0.24
N ILE A 125 -11.62 -12.79 -1.54
CA ILE A 125 -12.99 -13.09 -1.98
C ILE A 125 -13.44 -14.46 -1.44
N SER A 126 -12.56 -15.46 -1.47
CA SER A 126 -12.89 -16.80 -0.97
C SER A 126 -13.07 -16.87 0.55
N ASP A 127 -12.42 -16.00 1.31
CA ASP A 127 -12.52 -15.95 2.77
C ASP A 127 -13.83 -15.31 3.24
N TYR A 128 -14.36 -14.33 2.50
CA TYR A 128 -15.46 -13.48 2.96
C TYR A 128 -16.74 -13.55 2.11
N TYR A 129 -16.66 -14.07 0.88
CA TYR A 129 -17.76 -14.08 -0.07
C TYR A 129 -17.90 -15.44 -0.76
N LEU A 130 -19.06 -15.66 -1.38
CA LEU A 130 -19.22 -16.76 -2.33
C LEU A 130 -18.40 -16.47 -3.59
N TYR A 131 -17.85 -17.52 -4.21
CA TYR A 131 -17.11 -17.39 -5.45
C TYR A 131 -17.95 -16.70 -6.54
N PRO A 132 -17.39 -15.72 -7.25
CA PRO A 132 -18.12 -14.97 -8.27
C PRO A 132 -18.49 -15.88 -9.44
N LYS A 133 -19.75 -15.80 -9.86
CA LYS A 133 -20.30 -16.62 -10.96
C LYS A 133 -19.77 -16.24 -12.35
N ASP A 134 -19.32 -15.00 -12.51
CA ASP A 134 -18.84 -14.44 -13.78
C ASP A 134 -17.87 -13.28 -13.52
N PHE A 135 -17.24 -12.79 -14.60
CA PHE A 135 -16.28 -11.69 -14.52
C PHE A 135 -16.90 -10.42 -13.91
N ARG A 136 -18.13 -10.06 -14.28
CA ARG A 136 -18.78 -8.84 -13.79
C ARG A 136 -19.03 -8.92 -12.28
N ALA A 137 -19.45 -10.09 -11.78
CA ALA A 137 -19.59 -10.36 -10.36
C ALA A 137 -18.23 -10.30 -9.64
N LEU A 138 -17.16 -10.82 -10.25
CA LEU A 138 -15.81 -10.74 -9.69
C LEU A 138 -15.36 -9.29 -9.53
N ILE A 139 -15.51 -8.46 -10.56
CA ILE A 139 -15.15 -7.04 -10.50
C ILE A 139 -15.96 -6.32 -9.42
N TYR A 140 -17.27 -6.56 -9.37
CA TYR A 140 -18.15 -5.96 -8.35
C TYR A 140 -17.75 -6.36 -6.93
N ILE A 141 -17.58 -7.66 -6.67
CA ILE A 141 -17.23 -8.16 -5.34
C ILE A 141 -15.84 -7.68 -4.93
N SER A 142 -14.87 -7.62 -5.85
CA SER A 142 -13.53 -7.11 -5.52
C SER A 142 -13.55 -5.67 -4.99
N GLY A 143 -14.46 -4.83 -5.49
CA GLY A 143 -14.66 -3.47 -4.99
C GLY A 143 -15.45 -3.39 -3.69
N ALA A 144 -16.36 -4.34 -3.45
CA ALA A 144 -17.15 -4.43 -2.21
C ALA A 144 -16.40 -5.14 -1.07
N SER A 145 -15.27 -5.79 -1.36
CA SER A 145 -14.48 -6.55 -0.38
C SER A 145 -13.56 -5.67 0.48
N GLY A 146 -13.42 -4.38 0.15
CA GLY A 146 -12.62 -3.41 0.89
C GLY A 146 -13.39 -2.69 1.99
#